data_AF-A0A7C5IFI0-F1
#
_entry.id   AF-A0A7C5IFI0-F1
#
_cell.length_a   1.000
_cell.length_b   1.000
_cell.length_c   1.000
_cell.angle_alpha   90.00
_cell.angle_beta   90.00
_cell.angle_gamma   90.00
#
_symmetry.space_group_name_H-M   'P 1'
#
loop_
_entity.id
_entity.type
_entity.pdbx_description
1 polymer ?
#
loop_
_entity_poly.entity_id
_entity_poly.type
_entity_poly.pdbx_seq_one_letter_code
_entity_poly.pdbx_strand_id
1 'polypeptide(L)'
;MKPLDIILTSVCAALYAALGYLTYLGIFTPAIGIVRFWPVVIIPAIFAVLFKPSIGGLGAAIGIFLSDLIIHGNALLSLTVGVPANFICFYLIGLLSKRKFSWMETVAASIILFLFPTLIVSILYLFKLISFEVTLIFIIVTVLSCLILLLFSRFKAEWRSYSLACFSGLTIGSLIIGFGVWSFSQFLVLPQSAGGGYKMPIYASLIWFIWTFLTEIPFLLILGPPILSIAYKIFPSLRSVKAK
;
A
#
# COMPACT_ATOMS: atom_id res chain seq x y z
N MET A 1 -14.06 11.24 17.68
CA MET A 1 -13.60 9.84 17.84
C MET A 1 -14.01 9.36 19.23
N LYS A 2 -14.38 8.08 19.38
CA LYS A 2 -14.64 7.50 20.72
C LYS A 2 -13.30 7.15 21.40
N PRO A 3 -13.22 7.06 22.74
CA PRO A 3 -11.99 6.64 23.43
C PRO A 3 -11.42 5.32 22.90
N LEU A 4 -12.28 4.34 22.60
CA LEU A 4 -11.87 3.08 21.98
C LEU A 4 -11.20 3.26 20.61
N ASP A 5 -11.67 4.22 19.78
CA ASP A 5 -11.05 4.48 18.48
C ASP A 5 -9.62 5.01 18.66
N ILE A 6 -9.36 5.80 19.70
CA ILE A 6 -8.04 6.32 20.04
C ILE A 6 -7.14 5.16 20.48
N ILE A 7 -7.61 4.34 21.42
CA ILE A 7 -6.84 3.18 21.91
C ILE A 7 -6.46 2.25 20.77
N LEU A 8 -7.41 1.88 19.90
CA LEU A 8 -7.15 1.00 18.77
C LEU A 8 -6.19 1.62 17.75
N THR A 9 -6.27 2.94 17.54
CA THR A 9 -5.33 3.67 16.67
C THR A 9 -3.92 3.65 17.25
N SER A 10 -3.78 3.91 18.56
CA SER A 10 -2.49 3.87 19.25
C SER A 10 -1.88 2.47 19.25
N VAL A 11 -2.67 1.42 19.48
CA VAL A 11 -2.21 0.03 19.40
C VAL A 11 -1.80 -0.33 17.97
N CYS A 12 -2.59 0.05 16.96
CA CYS A 12 -2.25 -0.15 15.56
C CYS A 12 -0.90 0.50 15.21
N ALA A 13 -0.72 1.77 15.58
CA ALA A 13 0.51 2.53 15.34
C ALA A 13 1.71 1.90 16.05
N ALA A 14 1.56 1.53 17.32
CA ALA A 14 2.62 0.90 18.10
C ALA A 14 3.04 -0.44 17.51
N LEU A 15 2.08 -1.30 17.14
CA LEU A 15 2.37 -2.59 16.50
C LEU A 15 3.02 -2.40 15.14
N TYR A 16 2.52 -1.48 14.31
CA TYR A 16 3.05 -1.23 12.99
C TYR A 16 4.50 -0.70 13.03
N ALA A 17 4.79 0.22 13.96
CA ALA A 17 6.13 0.75 14.16
C ALA A 17 7.07 -0.30 14.79
N ALA A 18 6.67 -0.96 15.87
CA ALA A 18 7.51 -1.89 16.62
C ALA A 18 7.82 -3.16 15.82
N LEU A 19 6.79 -3.80 15.24
CA LEU A 19 7.02 -4.97 14.39
C LEU A 19 7.74 -4.58 13.10
N GLY A 20 7.46 -3.40 12.55
CA GLY A 20 8.19 -2.88 11.41
C GLY A 20 9.69 -2.77 11.68
N TYR A 21 10.06 -2.23 12.85
CA TYR A 21 11.45 -2.17 13.27
C TYR A 21 12.05 -3.56 13.53
N LEU A 22 11.33 -4.47 14.20
CA LEU A 22 11.80 -5.83 14.47
C LEU A 22 11.98 -6.69 13.20
N THR A 23 11.24 -6.37 12.14
CA THR A 23 11.31 -7.05 10.83
C THR A 23 12.03 -6.22 9.78
N TYR A 24 12.73 -5.17 10.19
CA TYR A 24 13.52 -4.34 9.28
C TYR A 24 14.80 -5.07 8.90
N LEU A 25 14.84 -5.57 7.66
CA LEU A 25 15.97 -6.34 7.12
C LEU A 25 17.04 -5.47 6.46
N GLY A 26 16.94 -4.14 6.52
CA GLY A 26 17.85 -3.25 5.78
C GLY A 26 17.65 -3.27 4.25
N ILE A 27 16.59 -3.93 3.77
CA ILE A 27 16.30 -4.07 2.35
C ILE A 27 15.51 -2.86 1.87
N PHE A 28 16.10 -2.11 0.95
CA PHE A 28 15.45 -1.01 0.23
C PHE A 28 15.25 -1.35 -1.23
N THR A 29 14.53 -0.49 -1.96
CA THR A 29 14.37 -0.58 -3.40
C THR A 29 15.74 -0.79 -4.07
N PRO A 30 15.92 -1.89 -4.82
CA PRO A 30 17.19 -2.20 -5.45
C PRO A 30 17.69 -1.04 -6.31
N ALA A 31 19.00 -0.79 -6.27
CA ALA A 31 19.74 0.26 -6.98
C ALA A 31 19.42 1.72 -6.60
N ILE A 32 18.19 2.05 -6.19
CA ILE A 32 17.78 3.46 -5.94
C ILE A 32 17.40 3.77 -4.49
N GLY A 33 17.29 2.76 -3.63
CA GLY A 33 17.05 2.92 -2.19
C GLY A 33 15.72 3.58 -1.83
N ILE A 34 15.70 4.24 -0.68
CA ILE A 34 14.67 5.09 -0.06
C ILE A 34 13.44 4.34 0.42
N VAL A 35 12.77 3.61 -0.45
CA VAL A 35 11.57 2.87 -0.05
C VAL A 35 12.00 1.49 0.44
N ARG A 36 11.61 1.14 1.67
CA ARG A 36 12.01 -0.11 2.34
C ARG A 36 11.06 -1.25 2.02
N PHE A 37 11.55 -2.49 2.15
CA PHE A 37 10.71 -3.68 2.21
C PHE A 37 9.91 -3.66 3.52
N TRP A 38 8.57 -3.70 3.44
CA TRP A 38 7.71 -3.43 4.61
C TRP A 38 6.52 -4.41 4.74
N PRO A 39 6.76 -5.70 5.06
CA PRO A 39 5.70 -6.70 5.11
C PRO A 39 4.66 -6.47 6.21
N VAL A 40 4.98 -5.62 7.19
CA VAL A 40 4.12 -5.31 8.34
C VAL A 40 2.89 -4.46 8.00
N VAL A 41 2.72 -4.05 6.73
CA VAL A 41 1.50 -3.42 6.20
C VAL A 41 0.23 -4.22 6.50
N ILE A 42 0.37 -5.52 6.78
CA ILE A 42 -0.73 -6.36 7.23
C ILE A 42 -1.40 -5.82 8.49
N ILE A 43 -0.65 -5.25 9.44
CA ILE A 43 -1.19 -4.76 10.71
C ILE A 43 -2.25 -3.66 10.50
N PRO A 44 -1.93 -2.51 9.88
CA PRO A 44 -2.93 -1.49 9.66
C PRO A 44 -4.07 -1.93 8.74
N ALA A 45 -3.81 -2.82 7.77
CA ALA A 45 -4.87 -3.39 6.94
C ALA A 45 -5.89 -4.18 7.77
N ILE A 46 -5.45 -5.04 8.69
CA ILE A 46 -6.33 -5.81 9.58
C ILE A 46 -7.14 -4.87 10.47
N PHE A 47 -6.50 -3.86 11.08
CA PHE A 47 -7.19 -2.88 11.92
C PHE A 47 -8.22 -2.06 11.13
N ALA A 48 -7.90 -1.68 9.89
CA ALA A 48 -8.82 -0.97 9.01
C ALA A 48 -10.09 -1.78 8.74
N VAL A 49 -9.93 -3.08 8.49
CA VAL A 49 -11.02 -4.01 8.14
C VAL A 49 -11.86 -4.37 9.36
N LEU A 50 -11.23 -4.79 10.47
CA LEU A 50 -11.93 -5.26 11.67
C LEU A 50 -12.69 -4.15 12.39
N PHE A 51 -12.12 -2.94 12.43
CA PHE A 51 -12.70 -1.84 13.21
C PHE A 51 -13.25 -0.77 12.28
N LYS A 52 -12.42 0.17 11.82
CA LYS A 52 -12.83 1.30 10.97
C LYS A 52 -11.70 1.74 10.04
N PRO A 53 -12.04 2.28 8.85
CA PRO A 53 -11.07 2.84 7.91
C PRO A 53 -10.10 3.83 8.58
N SER A 54 -10.62 4.73 9.41
CA SER A 54 -9.84 5.75 10.11
C SER A 54 -8.84 5.17 11.11
N ILE A 55 -9.14 4.03 11.75
CA ILE A 55 -8.25 3.41 12.74
C ILE A 55 -7.01 2.82 12.04
N GLY A 56 -7.22 2.09 10.95
CA GLY A 56 -6.10 1.57 10.15
C GLY A 56 -5.30 2.68 9.47
N GLY A 57 -5.98 3.67 8.87
CA GLY A 57 -5.32 4.81 8.22
C GLY A 57 -4.50 5.66 9.19
N LEU A 58 -5.08 6.10 10.31
CA LEU A 58 -4.36 6.90 11.32
C LEU A 58 -3.26 6.08 12.00
N GLY A 59 -3.52 4.81 12.31
CA GLY A 59 -2.53 3.93 12.90
C GLY A 59 -1.32 3.74 11.98
N ALA A 60 -1.55 3.54 10.69
CA ALA A 60 -0.48 3.46 9.70
C ALA A 60 0.29 4.78 9.54
N ALA A 61 -0.41 5.91 9.50
CA ALA A 61 0.18 7.24 9.41
C ALA A 61 1.13 7.54 10.57
N ILE A 62 0.69 7.27 11.80
CA ILE A 62 1.52 7.47 13.00
C ILE A 62 2.66 6.46 13.02
N GLY A 63 2.37 5.17 12.76
CA GLY A 63 3.38 4.11 12.81
C GLY A 63 4.48 4.28 11.75
N ILE A 64 4.12 4.66 10.52
CA ILE A 64 5.13 4.93 9.47
C ILE A 64 5.96 6.15 9.83
N PHE A 65 5.35 7.21 10.39
CA PHE A 65 6.08 8.40 10.81
C PHE A 65 7.15 8.07 11.86
N LEU A 66 6.77 7.32 12.91
CA LEU A 66 7.71 6.87 13.94
C LEU A 66 8.83 6.01 13.34
N SER A 67 8.47 5.09 12.44
CA SER A 67 9.47 4.24 11.78
C SER A 67 10.40 5.03 10.85
N ASP A 68 9.90 6.01 10.11
CA ASP A 68 10.69 6.85 9.20
C ASP A 68 11.65 7.77 9.98
N LEU A 69 11.23 8.27 11.15
CA LEU A 69 12.12 9.03 12.02
C LEU A 69 13.31 8.19 12.50
N ILE A 70 13.08 6.91 12.81
CA ILE A 70 14.13 6.01 13.30
C ILE A 70 15.05 5.54 12.16
N ILE A 71 14.48 5.19 11.00
CA ILE A 71 15.22 4.56 9.89
C ILE A 71 15.83 5.62 8.95
N HIS A 72 15.04 6.60 8.53
CA HIS A 72 15.46 7.61 7.56
C HIS A 72 15.98 8.88 8.22
N GLY A 73 15.51 9.20 9.42
CA GLY A 73 15.85 10.46 10.10
C GLY A 73 15.29 11.71 9.41
N ASN A 74 14.34 11.56 8.48
CA ASN A 74 13.77 12.68 7.71
C ASN A 74 12.27 12.80 7.92
N ALA A 75 11.91 13.61 8.93
CA ALA A 75 10.53 13.90 9.30
C ALA A 75 9.72 14.53 8.15
N LEU A 76 10.35 15.42 7.37
CA LEU A 76 9.66 16.16 6.31
C LEU A 76 9.27 15.23 5.16
N LEU A 77 10.17 14.34 4.73
CA LEU A 77 9.87 13.33 3.72
C LEU A 77 8.73 12.42 4.18
N SER A 78 8.75 11.98 5.45
CA SER A 78 7.68 11.17 5.99
C SER A 78 6.33 11.91 6.00
N LEU A 79 6.28 13.14 6.55
CA LEU A 79 5.04 13.93 6.63
C LEU A 79 4.45 14.27 5.27
N THR A 80 5.29 14.49 4.25
CA THR A 80 4.86 14.86 2.90
C THR A 80 4.54 13.67 2.00
N VAL A 81 5.12 12.50 2.27
CA VAL A 81 5.01 11.33 1.38
C VAL A 81 4.58 10.07 2.13
N GLY A 82 5.36 9.61 3.11
CA GLY A 82 5.11 8.36 3.83
C GLY A 82 3.76 8.33 4.56
N VAL A 83 3.51 9.35 5.38
CA VAL A 83 2.29 9.57 6.16
C VAL A 83 1.04 9.61 5.27
N PRO A 84 0.94 10.50 4.26
CA PRO A 84 -0.26 10.55 3.42
C PRO A 84 -0.47 9.28 2.61
N ALA A 85 0.60 8.66 2.09
CA ALA A 85 0.50 7.39 1.37
C ALA A 85 -0.10 6.28 2.23
N ASN A 86 0.44 6.09 3.44
CA ASN A 86 -0.03 5.06 4.37
C ASN A 86 -1.47 5.35 4.82
N PHE A 87 -1.77 6.59 5.20
CA PHE A 87 -3.13 6.97 5.61
C PHE A 87 -4.15 6.61 4.53
N ILE A 88 -3.92 7.07 3.30
CA ILE A 88 -4.85 6.87 2.17
C ILE A 88 -4.96 5.40 1.82
N CYS A 89 -3.84 4.68 1.75
CA CYS A 89 -3.81 3.24 1.45
C CYS A 89 -4.73 2.45 2.39
N PHE A 90 -4.46 2.51 3.70
CA PHE A 90 -5.20 1.67 4.65
C PHE A 90 -6.62 2.18 4.92
N TYR A 91 -6.85 3.48 4.78
CA TYR A 91 -8.21 4.02 4.80
C TYR A 91 -9.05 3.43 3.65
N LEU A 92 -8.51 3.41 2.42
CA LEU A 92 -9.19 2.81 1.27
C LEU A 92 -9.40 1.31 1.46
N ILE A 93 -8.41 0.58 2.00
CA ILE A 93 -8.55 -0.85 2.32
C ILE A 93 -9.75 -1.08 3.25
N GLY A 94 -9.81 -0.37 4.38
CA GLY A 94 -10.91 -0.53 5.34
C GLY A 94 -12.26 -0.04 4.81
N LEU A 95 -12.28 0.93 3.90
CA LEU A 95 -13.51 1.47 3.32
C LEU A 95 -14.10 0.49 2.29
N LEU A 96 -13.27 0.02 1.36
CA LEU A 96 -13.68 -0.83 0.25
C LEU A 96 -13.95 -2.27 0.69
N SER A 97 -13.23 -2.79 1.70
CA SER A 97 -13.46 -4.16 2.20
C SER A 97 -14.87 -4.37 2.77
N LYS A 98 -15.53 -3.30 3.23
CA LYS A 98 -16.89 -3.31 3.78
C LYS A 98 -17.98 -3.33 2.72
N ARG A 99 -17.65 -3.07 1.44
CA ARG A 99 -18.59 -3.15 0.32
C ARG A 99 -18.66 -4.59 -0.17
N LYS A 100 -19.83 -5.04 -0.64
CA LYS A 100 -19.95 -6.33 -1.32
C LYS A 100 -19.79 -6.12 -2.83
N PHE A 101 -18.64 -6.51 -3.38
CA PHE A 101 -18.44 -6.47 -4.82
C PHE A 101 -18.89 -7.79 -5.46
N SER A 102 -19.74 -7.67 -6.47
CA SER A 102 -20.04 -8.76 -7.40
C SER A 102 -18.81 -9.08 -8.26
N TRP A 103 -18.86 -10.21 -8.96
CA TRP A 103 -17.81 -10.60 -9.90
C TRP A 103 -17.60 -9.55 -10.99
N MET A 104 -18.69 -9.08 -11.62
CA MET A 104 -18.61 -8.11 -12.72
C MET A 104 -18.10 -6.74 -12.25
N GLU A 105 -18.54 -6.27 -11.08
CA GLU A 105 -17.99 -5.04 -10.49
C GLU A 105 -16.49 -5.18 -10.18
N THR A 106 -16.05 -6.35 -9.74
CA THR A 106 -14.63 -6.62 -9.48
C THR A 106 -13.82 -6.62 -10.76
N VAL A 107 -14.33 -7.23 -11.83
CA VAL A 107 -13.68 -7.20 -13.16
C VAL A 107 -13.55 -5.76 -13.66
N ALA A 108 -14.66 -5.00 -13.65
CA ALA A 108 -14.66 -3.61 -14.09
C ALA A 108 -13.70 -2.74 -13.24
N ALA A 109 -13.74 -2.87 -11.91
CA ALA A 109 -12.86 -2.13 -11.02
C ALA A 109 -11.39 -2.50 -11.23
N SER A 110 -11.07 -3.78 -11.48
CA SER A 110 -9.69 -4.22 -11.75
C SER A 110 -9.16 -3.61 -13.05
N ILE A 111 -9.97 -3.60 -14.11
CA ILE A 111 -9.59 -2.97 -15.38
C ILE A 111 -9.33 -1.48 -15.19
N ILE A 112 -10.25 -0.76 -14.52
CA ILE A 112 -10.09 0.68 -14.28
C ILE A 112 -8.84 0.97 -13.44
N LEU A 113 -8.64 0.20 -12.37
CA LEU A 113 -7.53 0.37 -11.43
C LEU A 113 -6.16 0.28 -12.11
N PHE A 114 -6.03 -0.61 -13.09
CA PHE A 114 -4.77 -0.89 -13.78
C PHE A 114 -4.64 -0.19 -15.13
N LEU A 115 -5.74 0.21 -15.76
CA LEU A 115 -5.73 1.00 -16.99
C LEU A 115 -5.13 2.38 -16.76
N PHE A 116 -5.51 3.06 -15.66
CA PHE A 116 -5.03 4.40 -15.35
C PHE A 116 -3.49 4.50 -15.22
N PRO A 117 -2.81 3.70 -14.37
CA PRO A 117 -1.35 3.73 -14.30
C PRO A 117 -0.68 3.29 -15.60
N THR A 118 -1.27 2.34 -16.34
CA THR A 118 -0.75 1.92 -17.66
C THR A 118 -0.79 3.08 -18.66
N LEU A 119 -1.88 3.85 -18.69
CA LEU A 119 -2.01 4.99 -19.59
C LEU A 119 -0.98 6.07 -19.29
N ILE A 120 -0.74 6.36 -18.00
CA ILE A 120 0.31 7.31 -17.58
C ILE A 120 1.68 6.87 -18.11
N VAL A 121 2.03 5.60 -17.92
CA VAL A 121 3.32 5.07 -18.38
C VAL A 121 3.45 5.10 -19.90
N SER A 122 2.39 4.75 -20.63
CA SER A 122 2.37 4.88 -22.09
C SER A 122 2.57 6.33 -22.55
N ILE A 123 1.96 7.30 -21.86
CA ILE A 123 2.16 8.72 -22.15
C ILE A 123 3.62 9.12 -21.90
N LEU A 124 4.21 8.74 -20.76
CA LEU A 124 5.61 9.02 -20.45
C LEU A 124 6.56 8.47 -21.53
N TYR A 125 6.27 7.28 -22.06
CA TYR A 125 7.02 6.68 -23.17
C TYR A 125 6.88 7.49 -24.47
N LEU A 126 5.67 7.93 -24.84
CA LEU A 126 5.44 8.75 -26.04
C LEU A 126 6.20 10.09 -25.98
N PHE A 127 6.31 10.68 -24.79
CA PHE A 127 7.12 11.88 -24.55
C PHE A 127 8.63 11.60 -24.41
N LYS A 128 9.07 10.35 -24.63
CA LYS A 128 10.47 9.90 -24.53
C LYS A 128 11.10 10.18 -23.15
N LEU A 129 10.29 10.20 -22.09
CA LEU A 129 10.73 10.44 -20.72
C LEU A 129 11.20 9.15 -20.01
N ILE A 130 10.80 8.00 -20.54
CA ILE A 130 11.19 6.67 -20.05
C ILE A 130 11.53 5.76 -21.24
N SER A 131 12.35 4.74 -21.00
CA SER A 131 12.76 3.79 -22.04
C SER A 131 11.69 2.74 -22.34
N PHE A 132 11.89 2.02 -23.45
CA PHE A 132 11.01 0.91 -23.83
C PHE A 132 11.03 -0.20 -22.77
N GLU A 133 12.20 -0.50 -22.20
CA GLU A 133 12.38 -1.55 -21.19
C GLU A 133 11.59 -1.22 -19.91
N VAL A 134 11.67 0.02 -19.42
CA VAL A 134 10.90 0.47 -18.25
C VAL A 134 9.40 0.36 -18.50
N THR A 135 8.96 0.76 -19.69
CA THR A 135 7.56 0.69 -20.12
C THR A 135 7.08 -0.76 -20.17
N LEU A 136 7.87 -1.65 -20.77
CA LEU A 136 7.55 -3.07 -20.90
C LEU A 136 7.43 -3.75 -19.53
N ILE A 137 8.39 -3.51 -18.63
CA ILE A 137 8.38 -4.06 -17.26
C ILE A 137 7.10 -3.60 -16.54
N PHE A 138 6.75 -2.32 -16.63
CA PHE A 138 5.57 -1.79 -15.96
C PHE A 138 4.26 -2.40 -16.50
N ILE A 139 4.15 -2.56 -17.83
CA ILE A 139 2.99 -3.21 -18.46
C ILE A 139 2.87 -4.66 -17.98
N ILE A 140 3.99 -5.41 -17.96
CA ILE A 140 4.00 -6.79 -17.46
C ILE A 140 3.53 -6.85 -16.00
N VAL A 141 4.09 -6.02 -15.13
CA VAL A 141 3.70 -5.95 -13.71
C VAL A 141 2.21 -5.65 -13.57
N THR A 142 1.69 -4.71 -14.36
CA THR A 142 0.29 -4.30 -14.30
C THR A 142 -0.66 -5.40 -14.78
N VAL A 143 -0.33 -6.06 -15.88
CA VAL A 143 -1.10 -7.20 -16.41
C VAL A 143 -1.10 -8.36 -15.41
N LEU A 144 0.07 -8.74 -14.89
CA LEU A 144 0.19 -9.81 -13.90
C LEU A 144 -0.57 -9.49 -12.61
N SER A 145 -0.50 -8.25 -12.13
CA SER A 145 -1.23 -7.81 -10.94
C SER A 145 -2.75 -7.86 -11.15
N CYS A 146 -3.22 -7.48 -12.33
CA CYS A 146 -4.63 -7.61 -12.71
C CYS A 146 -5.06 -9.08 -12.75
N LEU A 147 -4.26 -9.95 -13.37
CA LEU A 147 -4.54 -11.39 -13.41
C LEU A 147 -4.57 -12.01 -12.01
N ILE A 148 -3.62 -11.69 -11.15
CA ILE A 148 -3.58 -12.18 -9.76
C ILE A 148 -4.84 -11.74 -9.01
N LEU A 149 -5.23 -10.46 -9.12
CA LEU A 149 -6.44 -9.95 -8.48
C LEU A 149 -7.68 -10.71 -8.96
N LEU A 150 -7.83 -10.91 -10.27
CA LEU A 150 -8.99 -11.60 -10.85
C LEU A 150 -9.04 -13.08 -10.46
N LEU A 151 -7.91 -13.79 -10.55
CA LEU A 151 -7.82 -15.20 -10.17
C LEU A 151 -8.11 -15.38 -8.68
N PHE A 152 -7.48 -14.58 -7.82
CA PHE A 152 -7.74 -14.63 -6.38
C PHE A 152 -9.22 -14.34 -6.07
N SER A 153 -9.78 -13.30 -6.67
CA SER A 153 -11.20 -12.90 -6.51
C SER A 153 -12.21 -13.94 -7.03
N ARG A 154 -11.79 -14.79 -7.98
CA ARG A 154 -12.58 -15.89 -8.52
C ARG A 154 -12.55 -17.11 -7.62
N PHE A 155 -11.36 -17.54 -7.19
CA PHE A 155 -11.16 -18.75 -6.40
C PHE A 155 -11.42 -18.57 -4.90
N LYS A 156 -11.25 -17.35 -4.38
CA LYS A 156 -11.52 -16.98 -2.98
C LYS A 156 -12.63 -15.93 -2.93
N ALA A 157 -13.80 -16.31 -3.43
CA ALA A 157 -14.95 -15.43 -3.59
C ALA A 157 -15.37 -14.72 -2.28
N GLU A 158 -15.19 -15.38 -1.13
CA GLU A 158 -15.46 -14.82 0.19
C GLU A 158 -14.53 -13.68 0.59
N TRP A 159 -13.35 -13.58 -0.05
CA TRP A 159 -12.35 -12.53 0.17
C TRP A 159 -12.28 -11.52 -0.98
N ARG A 160 -13.20 -11.59 -1.96
CA ARG A 160 -13.20 -10.74 -3.16
C ARG A 160 -13.15 -9.25 -2.86
N SER A 161 -14.02 -8.78 -1.96
CA SER A 161 -14.03 -7.36 -1.58
C SER A 161 -12.75 -6.95 -0.88
N TYR A 162 -12.17 -7.84 -0.08
CA TYR A 162 -10.92 -7.59 0.62
C TYR A 162 -9.74 -7.53 -0.35
N SER A 163 -9.63 -8.46 -1.30
CA SER A 163 -8.58 -8.43 -2.32
C SER A 163 -8.66 -7.16 -3.16
N LEU A 164 -9.84 -6.84 -3.70
CA LEU A 164 -10.02 -5.60 -4.48
C LEU A 164 -9.65 -4.35 -3.65
N ALA A 165 -9.99 -4.33 -2.36
CA ALA A 165 -9.63 -3.25 -1.45
C ALA A 165 -8.11 -3.13 -1.24
N CYS A 166 -7.40 -4.26 -1.04
CA CYS A 166 -5.94 -4.31 -0.90
C CYS A 166 -5.25 -3.77 -2.15
N PHE A 167 -5.65 -4.27 -3.32
CA PHE A 167 -5.12 -3.81 -4.60
C PHE A 167 -5.40 -2.31 -4.82
N SER A 168 -6.62 -1.84 -4.55
CA SER A 168 -6.97 -0.43 -4.72
C SER A 168 -6.17 0.48 -3.79
N GLY A 169 -6.11 0.13 -2.50
CA GLY A 169 -5.36 0.89 -1.50
C GLY A 169 -3.86 0.93 -1.80
N LEU A 170 -3.26 -0.22 -2.15
CA LEU A 170 -1.84 -0.30 -2.49
C LEU A 170 -1.50 0.43 -3.77
N THR A 171 -2.32 0.36 -4.82
CA THR A 171 -2.08 1.14 -6.05
C THR A 171 -2.04 2.64 -5.72
N ILE A 172 -3.02 3.15 -4.98
CA ILE A 172 -3.06 4.58 -4.64
C ILE A 172 -1.91 4.97 -3.69
N GLY A 173 -1.65 4.18 -2.65
CA GLY A 173 -0.53 4.40 -1.73
C GLY A 173 0.81 4.40 -2.45
N SER A 174 1.05 3.41 -3.32
CA SER A 174 2.28 3.29 -4.11
C SER A 174 2.43 4.42 -5.12
N LEU A 175 1.34 4.93 -5.70
CA LEU A 175 1.38 6.12 -6.56
C LEU A 175 1.86 7.35 -5.79
N ILE A 176 1.35 7.54 -4.56
CA ILE A 176 1.78 8.64 -3.69
C ILE A 176 3.25 8.48 -3.31
N ILE A 177 3.70 7.27 -2.95
CA ILE A 177 5.12 7.01 -2.66
C ILE A 177 5.99 7.30 -3.90
N GLY A 178 5.70 6.66 -5.03
CA GLY A 178 6.53 6.78 -6.23
C GLY A 178 6.65 8.21 -6.73
N PHE A 179 5.52 8.89 -6.90
CA PHE A 179 5.51 10.29 -7.35
C PHE A 179 6.00 11.25 -6.26
N GLY A 180 5.65 11.01 -4.99
CA GLY A 180 5.99 11.87 -3.88
C GLY A 180 7.49 11.87 -3.58
N VAL A 181 8.14 10.69 -3.53
CA VAL A 181 9.60 10.61 -3.32
C VAL A 181 10.35 11.23 -4.50
N TRP A 182 9.91 10.98 -5.73
CA TRP A 182 10.48 11.62 -6.92
C TRP A 182 10.35 13.14 -6.87
N SER A 183 9.15 13.65 -6.57
CA SER A 183 8.88 15.09 -6.44
C SER A 183 9.72 15.72 -5.34
N PHE A 184 9.79 15.08 -4.17
CA PHE A 184 10.63 15.52 -3.06
C PHE A 184 12.10 15.65 -3.48
N SER A 185 12.62 14.66 -4.21
CA SER A 185 14.00 14.65 -4.67
C SER A 185 14.35 15.78 -5.65
N GLN A 186 13.36 16.40 -6.30
CA GLN A 186 13.60 17.54 -7.20
C GLN A 186 13.99 18.80 -6.45
N PHE A 187 13.55 18.93 -5.20
CA PHE A 187 13.74 20.13 -4.38
C PHE A 187 14.69 19.89 -3.21
N LEU A 188 14.73 18.66 -2.68
CA LEU A 188 15.44 18.32 -1.45
C LEU A 188 16.27 17.05 -1.63
N VAL A 189 17.35 16.92 -0.87
CA VAL A 189 18.21 15.72 -0.89
C VAL A 189 17.53 14.59 -0.12
N LEU A 190 17.52 13.40 -0.72
CA LEU A 190 16.98 12.20 -0.11
C LEU A 190 17.92 11.67 1.00
N PRO A 191 17.40 10.98 2.03
CA PRO A 191 18.20 10.48 3.14
C PRO A 191 19.35 9.55 2.69
N GLN A 192 20.59 9.92 3.03
CA GLN A 192 21.78 9.12 2.68
C GLN A 192 21.79 7.75 3.37
N SER A 193 21.22 7.65 4.57
CA SER A 193 21.04 6.38 5.29
C SER A 193 20.17 5.36 4.55
N ALA A 194 19.39 5.81 3.57
CA ALA A 194 18.50 4.97 2.79
C ALA A 194 18.90 4.93 1.30
N GLY A 195 20.10 5.36 0.90
CA GLY A 195 20.56 5.33 -0.50
C GLY A 195 20.70 6.71 -1.16
N GLY A 196 20.17 7.76 -0.54
CA GLY A 196 20.38 9.14 -0.98
C GLY A 196 19.74 9.47 -2.33
N GLY A 197 20.23 10.56 -2.93
CA GLY A 197 19.79 11.02 -4.25
C GLY A 197 19.27 12.46 -4.25
N TYR A 198 19.43 13.13 -5.39
CA TYR A 198 18.94 14.49 -5.65
C TYR A 198 18.66 14.61 -7.14
N LYS A 199 17.56 15.28 -7.51
CA LYS A 199 17.06 15.37 -8.89
C LYS A 199 16.97 13.99 -9.56
N MET A 200 16.29 13.07 -8.89
CA MET A 200 16.16 11.71 -9.39
C MET A 200 15.39 11.72 -10.71
N PRO A 201 15.77 10.86 -11.68
CA PRO A 201 15.09 10.78 -12.95
C PRO A 201 13.65 10.26 -12.77
N ILE A 202 12.74 10.61 -13.68
CA ILE A 202 11.31 10.27 -13.55
C ILE A 202 11.05 8.77 -13.47
N TYR A 203 11.88 7.94 -14.10
CA TYR A 203 11.72 6.48 -14.01
C TYR A 203 11.89 5.96 -12.57
N ALA A 204 12.59 6.69 -11.68
CA ALA A 204 12.70 6.31 -10.26
C ALA A 204 11.32 6.27 -9.58
N SER A 205 10.39 7.15 -9.99
CA SER A 205 9.01 7.14 -9.49
C SER A 205 8.31 5.81 -9.77
N LEU A 206 8.54 5.23 -10.96
CA LEU A 206 7.97 3.95 -11.38
C LEU A 206 8.60 2.78 -10.62
N ILE A 207 9.92 2.83 -10.38
CA ILE A 207 10.62 1.79 -9.63
C ILE A 207 10.12 1.77 -8.17
N TRP A 208 10.02 2.93 -7.51
CA TRP A 208 9.46 3.02 -6.15
C TRP A 208 8.00 2.59 -6.09
N PHE A 209 7.19 2.95 -7.09
CA PHE A 209 5.83 2.46 -7.23
C PHE A 209 5.78 0.92 -7.28
N ILE A 210 6.52 0.31 -8.23
CA ILE A 210 6.54 -1.13 -8.44
C ILE A 210 7.04 -1.85 -7.18
N TRP A 211 8.12 -1.35 -6.58
CA TRP A 211 8.71 -1.91 -5.37
C TRP A 211 7.73 -1.93 -4.21
N THR A 212 7.12 -0.79 -3.89
CA THR A 212 6.13 -0.68 -2.79
C THR A 212 4.99 -1.68 -3.04
N PHE A 213 4.41 -1.63 -4.24
CA PHE A 213 3.25 -2.44 -4.57
C PHE A 213 3.54 -3.95 -4.52
N LEU A 214 4.59 -4.41 -5.22
CA LEU A 214 4.89 -5.83 -5.36
C LEU A 214 5.39 -6.47 -4.06
N THR A 215 6.06 -5.70 -3.22
CA THR A 215 6.59 -6.24 -1.97
C THR A 215 5.54 -6.31 -0.87
N GLU A 216 4.46 -5.54 -0.97
CA GLU A 216 3.41 -5.46 0.05
C GLU A 216 2.19 -6.34 -0.26
N ILE A 217 1.77 -6.41 -1.52
CA ILE A 217 0.55 -7.14 -1.91
C ILE A 217 0.54 -8.63 -1.49
N PRO A 218 1.65 -9.41 -1.55
CA PRO A 218 1.62 -10.82 -1.17
C PRO A 218 1.25 -11.01 0.30
N PHE A 219 1.75 -10.13 1.20
CA PHE A 219 1.46 -10.22 2.63
C PHE A 219 0.00 -9.95 2.93
N LEU A 220 -0.60 -8.96 2.26
CA LEU A 220 -2.03 -8.70 2.40
C LEU A 220 -2.89 -9.88 1.94
N LEU A 221 -2.59 -10.47 0.78
CA LEU A 221 -3.40 -11.57 0.23
C LEU A 221 -3.20 -12.91 0.96
N ILE A 222 -1.98 -13.20 1.41
CA ILE A 222 -1.65 -14.49 2.04
C ILE A 222 -2.01 -14.47 3.53
N LEU A 223 -1.69 -13.39 4.25
CA LEU A 223 -1.89 -13.32 5.71
C LEU A 223 -3.23 -12.68 6.09
N GLY A 224 -3.77 -11.78 5.27
CA GLY A 224 -5.04 -11.10 5.53
C GLY A 224 -6.21 -12.04 5.79
N PRO A 225 -6.59 -12.88 4.80
CA PRO A 225 -7.69 -13.83 4.93
C PRO A 225 -7.64 -14.73 6.16
N PRO A 226 -6.54 -15.45 6.48
CA PRO A 226 -6.51 -16.32 7.65
C PRO A 226 -6.61 -15.53 8.96
N ILE A 227 -5.94 -14.38 9.10
CA ILE A 227 -6.01 -13.55 10.32
C ILE A 227 -7.44 -13.04 10.52
N LEU A 228 -8.07 -12.50 9.48
CA LEU A 228 -9.46 -12.04 9.54
C LEU A 228 -10.44 -13.18 9.84
N SER A 229 -10.23 -14.35 9.23
CA SER A 229 -11.06 -15.54 9.50
C SER A 229 -11.02 -15.94 10.96
N ILE A 230 -9.83 -15.99 11.57
CA ILE A 230 -9.64 -16.31 12.98
C ILE A 230 -10.29 -15.24 13.86
N ALA A 231 -10.05 -13.96 13.56
CA ALA A 231 -10.64 -12.85 14.30
C ALA A 231 -12.18 -12.89 14.29
N TYR A 232 -12.81 -13.19 13.15
CA TYR A 232 -14.26 -13.31 13.06
C TYR A 232 -14.83 -14.56 13.76
N LYS A 233 -14.04 -15.64 13.88
CA LYS A 233 -14.43 -16.83 14.65
C LYS A 233 -14.40 -16.55 16.15
N ILE A 234 -13.37 -15.86 16.64
CA ILE A 234 -13.19 -15.53 18.06
C ILE A 234 -14.13 -14.40 18.49
N PHE A 235 -14.29 -13.39 17.63
CA PHE A 235 -15.11 -12.20 17.89
C PHE A 235 -16.17 -12.01 16.80
N PRO A 236 -17.29 -12.78 16.84
CA PRO A 236 -18.33 -12.70 15.82
C PRO A 236 -18.94 -11.31 15.63
N SER A 237 -18.94 -10.47 16.68
CA SER A 237 -19.42 -9.09 16.66
C SER A 237 -18.64 -8.16 15.72
N LEU A 238 -17.39 -8.51 15.37
CA LEU A 238 -16.56 -7.76 14.42
C LEU A 238 -16.91 -8.07 12.97
N ARG A 239 -17.63 -9.16 12.70
CA ARG A 239 -18.10 -9.46 11.35
C ARG A 239 -19.15 -8.44 10.99
N SER A 240 -18.88 -7.57 10.00
CA SER A 240 -19.83 -6.53 9.62
C SER A 240 -21.19 -7.16 9.31
N VAL A 241 -22.20 -6.83 10.13
CA VAL A 241 -23.57 -7.29 9.97
C VAL A 241 -24.14 -6.63 8.71
N LYS A 242 -23.89 -7.25 7.56
CA LYS A 242 -24.68 -7.15 6.34
C LYS A 242 -24.38 -8.37 5.46
N ALA A 243 -24.33 -9.55 6.06
CA ALA A 243 -24.44 -10.83 5.36
C ALA A 243 -25.88 -11.34 5.48
N LYS A 244 -26.81 -10.62 4.85
CA LYS A 244 -27.93 -11.24 4.14
C LYS A 244 -27.75 -10.90 2.67
#